data_AF-A0A521TMJ6-F1
#
_entry.id   AF-A0A521TMJ6-F1
#
_cell.length_a   1.000
_cell.length_b   1.000
_cell.length_c   1.000
_cell.angle_alpha   90.00
_cell.angle_beta   90.00
_cell.angle_gamma   90.00
#
_symmetry.space_group_name_H-M   'P 1'
#
loop_
_entity.id
_entity.type
_entity.pdbx_description
1 polymer ?
#
loop_
_entity_poly.entity_id
_entity_poly.type
_entity_poly.pdbx_seq_one_letter_code
_entity_poly.pdbx_strand_id
1 'polypeptide(L)' 'MAKILGASKVTVRYQVTVPEQVRKLLGIKEGQTLVFTEENGKVSLMAEI' A
#
# COMPACT_ATOMS: atom_id res chain seq x y z
N MET A 1 -7.72 -18.02 -3.22
CA MET A 1 -8.18 -17.02 -2.23
C MET A 1 -7.05 -16.03 -1.98
N ALA A 2 -7.33 -14.72 -2.01
CA ALA A 2 -6.32 -13.72 -1.68
C ALA A 2 -6.04 -13.76 -0.17
N LYS A 3 -4.75 -13.77 0.21
CA LYS A 3 -4.35 -13.70 1.61
C LYS A 3 -4.45 -12.25 2.08
N ILE A 4 -5.21 -12.02 3.16
CA ILE A 4 -5.27 -10.70 3.79
C ILE A 4 -3.93 -10.48 4.52
N LEU A 5 -3.19 -9.46 4.11
CA LEU A 5 -1.89 -9.08 4.69
C LEU A 5 -2.00 -8.00 5.77
N GLY A 6 -3.20 -7.45 5.97
CA GLY A 6 -3.51 -6.43 6.96
C GLY A 6 -4.72 -5.59 6.55
N ALA A 7 -5.21 -4.77 7.47
CA ALA A 7 -6.27 -3.80 7.24
C ALA A 7 -5.92 -2.50 7.96
N SER A 8 -6.22 -1.37 7.31
CA SER A 8 -5.94 -0.03 7.84
C SER A 8 -7.16 0.86 7.62
N LYS A 9 -7.41 1.79 8.54
CA LYS A 9 -8.42 2.83 8.34
C LYS A 9 -7.81 4.01 7.60
N VAL A 10 -8.63 4.66 6.79
CA VAL A 10 -8.31 5.95 6.16
C VAL A 10 -8.41 7.02 7.24
N THR A 11 -7.37 7.85 7.39
CA THR A 11 -7.36 8.96 8.34
C THR A 11 -8.14 10.16 7.79
N VAL A 12 -8.40 11.17 8.63
CA VAL A 12 -9.06 12.42 8.22
C VAL A 12 -8.31 13.19 7.12
N ARG A 13 -7.03 12.87 6.89
CA ARG A 13 -6.19 13.44 5.82
C ARG A 13 -6.07 12.49 4.62
N TYR A 14 -6.94 11.49 4.52
CA TYR A 14 -6.93 10.48 3.46
C TYR A 14 -5.64 9.65 3.39
N GLN A 15 -4.92 9.52 4.52
CA GLN A 15 -3.73 8.68 4.59
C GLN A 15 -4.13 7.26 4.98
N VAL A 16 -3.38 6.27 4.48
CA VAL A 16 -3.49 4.88 4.89
C VAL A 16 -2.14 4.39 5.42
N THR A 17 -2.16 3.70 6.56
CA THR A 17 -0.95 3.06 7.07
C THR A 17 -0.67 1.79 6.28
N VAL A 18 0.55 1.64 5.77
CA VAL A 18 1.02 0.37 5.18
C VAL A 18 1.37 -0.59 6.32
N PRO A 19 0.66 -1.72 6.50
CA PRO A 19 0.93 -2.66 7.59
C PRO A 19 2.36 -3.19 7.54
N GLU A 20 2.93 -3.54 8.69
CA GLU A 20 4.33 -4.00 8.80
C GLU A 20 4.63 -5.18 7.86
N GLN A 21 3.71 -6.13 7.75
CA GLN A 21 3.86 -7.28 6.86
C GLN A 21 3.99 -6.86 5.39
N VAL A 22 3.20 -5.87 4.96
CA VAL A 22 3.26 -5.33 3.59
C VAL A 22 4.56 -4.54 3.37
N ARG A 23 4.98 -3.73 4.35
CA ARG A 23 6.26 -2.99 4.27
C ARG A 23 7.45 -3.93 4.11
N LYS A 24 7.50 -5.02 4.88
CA LYS A 24 8.58 -6.02 4.78
C LYS A 24 8.57 -6.75 3.44
N LEU A 25 7.39 -7.11 2.93
CA LEU A 25 7.25 -7.79 1.64
C LEU A 25 7.65 -6.90 0.46
N LEU A 26 7.31 -5.62 0.50
CA LEU A 26 7.60 -4.66 -0.56
C LEU A 26 8.94 -3.92 -0.37
N GLY A 27 9.65 -4.16 0.74
CA GLY A 27 10.91 -3.46 1.06
C GLY A 27 10.76 -1.95 1.26
N ILE A 28 9.56 -1.47 1.62
CA ILE A 28 9.26 -0.04 1.71
C ILE A 28 10.04 0.62 2.86
N LYS A 29 10.70 1.74 2.56
CA LYS A 29 11.38 2.58 3.56
C LYS A 29 10.65 3.90 3.80
N GLU A 30 10.94 4.53 4.92
CA GLU A 30 10.44 5.86 5.23
C GLU A 30 10.92 6.86 4.16
N GLY A 31 10.02 7.72 3.69
CA GLY A 31 10.29 8.71 2.63
C GLY A 31 10.20 8.17 1.21
N GLN A 32 9.92 6.88 1.00
CA GLN A 32 9.73 6.31 -0.34
C GLN A 32 8.36 6.67 -0.92
N THR A 33 8.34 6.94 -2.23
CA THR A 33 7.11 7.21 -2.98
C THR A 33 6.37 5.91 -3.30
N LEU A 34 5.05 5.93 -3.08
CA LEU A 34 4.15 4.88 -3.56
C LEU A 34 3.40 5.40 -4.77
N VAL A 35 3.39 4.61 -5.83
CA VAL A 35 2.70 4.92 -7.08
C VAL A 35 1.34 4.23 -7.06
N PHE A 36 0.30 4.99 -7.40
CA PHE A 36 -1.05 4.47 -7.58
C PHE A 36 -1.26 4.21 -9.08
N THR A 37 -1.56 2.97 -9.45
CA THR A 37 -1.88 2.61 -10.82
C THR A 37 -3.34 2.14 -10.90
N GLU A 38 -4.01 2.47 -11.99
CA GLU A 38 -5.36 1.97 -12.28
C GLU A 38 -5.30 1.10 -13.53
N GLU A 39 -5.75 -0.15 -13.42
CA GLU A 39 -5.85 -1.06 -14.55
C GLU A 39 -7.20 -1.79 -14.50
N ASN A 40 -8.01 -1.64 -15.55
CA ASN A 40 -9.35 -2.23 -15.65
C ASN A 40 -10.27 -1.89 -14.46
N GLY A 41 -10.22 -0.63 -13.98
CA GLY A 41 -11.01 -0.15 -12.84
C GLY A 41 -10.54 -0.68 -11.47
N LYS A 42 -9.39 -1.36 -11.41
CA LYS A 42 -8.75 -1.76 -10.16
C LYS A 42 -7.57 -0.85 -9.86
N VAL A 43 -7.61 -0.19 -8.71
CA VAL A 43 -6.50 0.61 -8.21
C VAL A 43 -5.53 -0.28 -7.43
N SER A 44 -4.25 -0.23 -7.79
CA SER A 44 -3.15 -0.91 -7.10
C SER A 44 -2.15 0.12 -6.56
N LEU A 45 -1.55 -0.16 -5.41
CA LEU A 45 -0.38 0.58 -4.94
C LEU A 45 0.88 -0.23 -5.19
N MET A 46 1.89 0.42 -5.76
CA MET A 46 3.21 -0.15 -5.99
C MET A 46 4.26 0.71 -5.30
N ALA A 47 5.26 0.08 -4.70
CA ALA A 47 6.47 0.78 -4.29
C ALA A 47 7.35 0.96 -5.52
N GLU A 48 7.83 2.18 -5.75
CA GLU A 48 8.87 2.43 -6.76
C GLU A 48 10.18 1.85 -6.21
N ILE A 49 10.63 0.72 -6.76
CA ILE A 49 11.85 -0.01 -6.33
C ILE A 49 13.09 0.66 -6.92
#